data_AF-A0A1I3DZI8-F1
#
_entry.id   AF-A0A1I3DZI8-F1
#
_cell.length_a   1.000
_cell.length_b   1.000
_cell.length_c   1.000
_cell.angle_alpha   90.00
_cell.angle_beta   90.00
_cell.angle_gamma   90.00
#
_symmetry.space_group_name_H-M   'P 1'
#
loop_
_entity.id
_entity.type
_entity.pdbx_description
1 polymer ?
#
loop_
_entity_poly.entity_id
_entity_poly.type
_entity_poly.pdbx_seq_one_letter_code
_entity_poly.pdbx_strand_id
1 'polypeptide(L)'
;MQNDKGVEINQRFFYALDKLVSEGSLKSARAFCMENDYLVTNLSRLRKEPSREFPLHLLEALVKDYGVSGDWLLTGKGHIIKKSLYM
;
A
#
# COMPACT_ATOMS: atom_id res chain seq x y z
N MET A 1 -8.02 -13.09 -13.87
CA MET A 1 -7.22 -13.59 -12.73
C MET A 1 -5.92 -12.82 -12.74
N GLN A 2 -5.54 -12.13 -11.66
CA GLN A 2 -4.24 -11.46 -11.62
C GLN A 2 -3.11 -12.48 -11.74
N ASN A 3 -2.03 -12.08 -12.42
CA ASN A 3 -0.81 -12.86 -12.58
C ASN A 3 -0.02 -12.88 -11.25
N ASP A 4 0.88 -13.85 -11.06
CA ASP A 4 1.68 -14.03 -9.82
C ASP A 4 2.32 -12.71 -9.31
N LYS A 5 2.87 -11.91 -10.24
CA LYS A 5 3.48 -10.61 -9.92
C LYS A 5 2.51 -9.58 -9.32
N GLY A 6 1.25 -9.62 -9.73
CA GLY A 6 0.21 -8.73 -9.19
C GLY A 6 -0.13 -9.07 -7.74
N VAL A 7 -0.11 -10.36 -7.41
CA VAL A 7 -0.31 -10.84 -6.03
C VAL A 7 0.84 -10.38 -5.13
N GLU A 8 2.09 -10.43 -5.61
CA GLU A 8 3.25 -9.92 -4.86
C GLU A 8 3.15 -8.41 -4.57
N ILE A 9 2.72 -7.63 -5.56
CA ILE A 9 2.53 -6.18 -5.38
C ILE A 9 1.44 -5.92 -4.33
N ASN A 10 0.34 -6.66 -4.36
CA ASN A 10 -0.72 -6.54 -3.36
C ASN A 10 -0.22 -6.87 -1.95
N GLN A 11 0.60 -7.91 -1.80
CA GLN A 11 1.21 -8.26 -0.52
C GLN A 11 2.13 -7.14 0.00
N ARG A 12 2.96 -6.55 -0.86
CA ARG A 12 3.82 -5.42 -0.51
C ARG A 12 3.03 -4.18 -0.12
N PHE A 13 1.93 -3.90 -0.81
CA PHE A 13 1.01 -2.84 -0.46
C PHE A 13 0.49 -3.02 0.98
N PHE A 14 -0.01 -4.20 1.32
CA PHE A 14 -0.51 -4.46 2.68
C PHE A 14 0.59 -4.40 3.73
N TYR A 15 1.80 -4.86 3.39
CA TYR A 15 2.96 -4.75 4.25
C TYR A 15 3.33 -3.29 4.54
N ALA A 16 3.38 -2.44 3.51
CA ALA A 16 3.63 -1.01 3.66
C ALA A 16 2.54 -0.33 4.50
N LEU A 17 1.28 -0.65 4.24
CA LEU A 17 0.14 -0.14 4.99
C LEU A 17 0.24 -0.48 6.49
N ASP A 18 0.52 -1.75 6.82
CA ASP A 18 0.67 -2.22 8.20
C ASP A 18 1.86 -1.54 8.90
N LYS A 19 2.97 -1.39 8.16
CA LYS A 19 4.15 -0.68 8.65
C LYS A 19 3.85 0.79 8.98
N LEU A 20 3.14 1.49 8.10
CA LEU A 20 2.73 2.88 8.35
C LEU A 20 1.81 3.00 9.58
N VAL A 21 0.95 2.01 9.81
CA VAL A 21 0.13 1.96 11.04
C VAL A 21 1.01 1.73 12.27
N SER A 22 1.96 0.81 12.20
CA SER A 22 2.88 0.51 13.30
C SER A 22 3.85 1.66 13.62
N GLU A 23 4.28 2.43 12.62
CA GLU A 23 5.12 3.62 12.80
C GLU A 23 4.33 4.85 13.25
N GLY A 24 2.99 4.76 13.29
CA GLY A 24 2.09 5.85 13.70
C GLY A 24 1.89 6.93 12.64
N SER A 25 2.49 6.79 11.45
CA SER A 25 2.28 7.69 10.31
C SER A 25 0.87 7.57 9.73
N LEU A 26 0.24 6.40 9.85
CA LEU A 26 -1.15 6.16 9.49
C LEU A 26 -1.93 5.74 10.73
N LYS A 27 -3.07 6.40 11.00
CA LYS A 27 -3.88 6.07 12.19
C LYS A 27 -4.43 4.63 12.15
N SER A 28 -4.88 4.19 10.98
CA SER A 28 -5.46 2.86 10.75
C SER A 28 -5.68 2.63 9.25
N ALA A 29 -5.73 1.37 8.81
CA ALA A 29 -6.14 1.01 7.45
C ALA A 29 -7.53 1.58 7.06
N ARG A 30 -8.43 1.75 8.03
CA ARG A 30 -9.72 2.40 7.83
C ARG A 30 -9.60 3.88 7.50
N ALA A 31 -8.67 4.59 8.15
CA ALA A 31 -8.44 6.01 7.89
C ALA A 31 -7.91 6.19 6.46
N PHE A 32 -6.93 5.38 6.06
CA PHE A 32 -6.42 5.36 4.69
C PHE A 32 -7.51 5.17 3.64
N CYS A 33 -8.41 4.21 3.86
CA CYS A 33 -9.57 3.99 2.98
C CYS A 33 -10.49 5.21 2.90
N MET A 34 -10.76 5.88 4.02
CA MET A 34 -11.62 7.08 4.05
C MET A 34 -10.96 8.26 3.33
N GLU A 35 -9.65 8.43 3.48
CA GLU A 35 -8.89 9.50 2.80
C GLU A 35 -8.82 9.30 1.28
N ASN A 36 -8.91 8.04 0.82
CA ASN A 36 -8.83 7.66 -0.59
C ASN A 36 -10.17 7.27 -1.22
N ASP A 37 -11.29 7.62 -0.58
CA ASP A 37 -12.66 7.27 -1.02
C ASP A 37 -12.84 5.77 -1.37
N TYR A 38 -12.18 4.90 -0.61
CA TYR A 38 -12.16 3.46 -0.86
C TYR A 38 -12.95 2.69 0.20
N LEU A 39 -13.69 1.67 -0.24
CA LEU A 39 -14.49 0.84 0.67
C LEU A 39 -13.60 -0.10 1.49
N VAL A 40 -13.63 0.05 2.82
CA VAL A 40 -12.91 -0.81 3.79
C VAL A 40 -13.24 -2.30 3.61
N THR A 41 -14.47 -2.61 3.21
CA THR A 41 -14.90 -3.98 2.90
C THR A 41 -14.17 -4.55 1.68
N ASN A 42 -13.94 -3.72 0.65
CA ASN A 42 -13.20 -4.12 -0.53
C ASN A 42 -11.72 -4.32 -0.18
N LEU A 43 -11.15 -3.47 0.66
CA LEU A 43 -9.79 -3.65 1.18
C LEU A 43 -9.64 -4.98 1.96
N SER A 44 -10.59 -5.26 2.86
CA SER A 44 -10.61 -6.51 3.63
C SER A 44 -10.74 -7.75 2.74
N ARG A 45 -11.55 -7.66 1.67
CA ARG A 45 -11.71 -8.74 0.69
C ARG A 45 -10.44 -8.94 -0.13
N LEU A 46 -9.81 -7.86 -0.58
CA LEU A 46 -8.54 -7.88 -1.32
C LEU A 46 -7.41 -8.48 -0.48
N ARG A 47 -7.42 -8.26 0.85
CA ARG A 47 -6.46 -8.89 1.78
C ARG A 47 -6.64 -10.41 1.87
N LYS A 48 -7.87 -10.90 1.81
CA LYS A 48 -8.19 -12.34 1.84
C LYS A 48 -7.95 -13.02 0.50
N GLU A 49 -8.23 -12.31 -0.59
CA GLU A 49 -8.12 -12.78 -1.97
C GLU A 49 -7.22 -11.82 -2.76
N PRO A 50 -5.90 -11.95 -2.66
CA PRO A 50 -4.95 -11.03 -3.28
C PRO A 50 -4.87 -11.18 -4.80
N SER A 51 -5.61 -12.10 -5.40
CA SER A 51 -5.76 -12.29 -6.85
C SER A 51 -6.84 -11.40 -7.49
N ARG A 52 -7.55 -10.62 -6.67
CA ARG A 52 -8.55 -9.63 -7.11
C ARG A 52 -7.90 -8.36 -7.64
N GLU A 53 -8.59 -7.69 -8.55
CA GLU A 53 -8.11 -6.44 -9.14
C GLU A 53 -7.77 -5.40 -8.06
N PHE A 54 -6.55 -4.88 -8.15
CA PHE A 54 -6.01 -3.89 -7.23
C PHE A 54 -6.18 -2.48 -7.81
N PRO A 55 -6.74 -1.51 -7.06
CA PRO A 55 -6.89 -0.14 -7.53
C PRO A 55 -5.54 0.61 -7.48
N LEU A 56 -4.96 0.91 -8.65
CA LEU A 56 -3.64 1.56 -8.75
C LEU A 56 -3.55 2.91 -8.01
N HIS A 57 -4.65 3.64 -7.86
CA HIS A 57 -4.67 4.91 -7.13
C HIS A 57 -4.27 4.76 -5.65
N LEU A 58 -4.48 3.59 -5.03
CA LEU A 58 -4.07 3.35 -3.65
C LEU A 58 -2.54 3.20 -3.51
N LEU A 59 -1.87 2.66 -4.54
CA LEU A 59 -0.40 2.64 -4.57
C LEU A 59 0.15 4.05 -4.71
N GLU A 60 -0.50 4.86 -5.53
CA GLU A 60 -0.15 6.27 -5.74
C GLU A 60 -0.21 7.05 -4.42
N ALA A 61 -1.31 6.88 -3.66
CA ALA A 61 -1.48 7.50 -2.35
C ALA A 61 -0.40 7.10 -1.33
N LEU A 62 0.00 5.81 -1.29
CA LEU A 62 1.13 5.40 -0.43
C LEU A 62 2.43 6.13 -0.78
N VAL A 63 2.66 6.38 -2.07
CA VAL A 63 3.88 7.04 -2.55
C VAL A 63 3.84 8.54 -2.27
N LYS A 64 2.72 9.22 -2.60
CA LYS A 64 2.62 10.67 -2.44
C LYS A 64 2.40 11.11 -1.00
N ASP A 65 1.44 10.50 -0.30
CA ASP A 65 0.98 10.99 1.00
C ASP A 65 1.78 10.40 2.16
N TYR A 66 2.32 9.19 2.00
CA TYR A 66 3.03 8.48 3.07
C TYR A 66 4.52 8.23 2.77
N GLY A 67 5.03 8.73 1.65
CA GLY A 67 6.46 8.66 1.31
C GLY A 67 6.99 7.24 1.06
N VAL A 68 6.12 6.28 0.74
CA VAL A 68 6.54 4.92 0.38
C VAL A 68 7.26 4.96 -0.97
N SER A 69 8.33 4.18 -1.13
CA SER A 69 9.06 4.09 -2.39
C SER A 69 8.25 3.32 -3.43
N GLY A 70 7.90 3.98 -4.53
CA GLY A 70 7.24 3.34 -5.67
C GLY A 70 8.08 2.23 -6.30
N ASP A 71 9.41 2.38 -6.30
CA ASP A 71 10.33 1.32 -6.76
C ASP A 71 10.23 0.08 -5.88
N TRP A 72 10.17 0.25 -4.55
CA TRP A 72 10.03 -0.86 -3.62
C TRP A 72 8.65 -1.54 -3.73
N LEU A 73 7.57 -0.76 -3.88
CA LEU A 73 6.23 -1.32 -4.05
C LEU A 73 6.14 -2.22 -5.28
N LEU A 74 6.70 -1.78 -6.41
CA LEU A 74 6.61 -2.49 -7.68
C LEU A 74 7.64 -3.62 -7.81
N THR A 75 8.87 -3.40 -7.35
CA THR A 75 9.98 -4.34 -7.59
C THR A 75 10.38 -5.15 -6.36
N GLY A 76 10.02 -4.69 -5.15
CA GLY A 76 10.45 -5.27 -3.89
C GLY A 76 11.91 -4.98 -3.53
N LYS A 77 12.60 -4.15 -4.33
CA LYS A 77 14.01 -3.81 -4.14
C LYS A 77 14.14 -2.44 -3.48
N GLY A 78 15.24 -2.24 -2.74
CA GLY A 78 15.53 -0.98 -2.06
C GLY A 78 14.77 -0.80 -0.74
N HIS A 79 14.60 0.46 -0.32
CA HIS A 79 13.98 0.82 0.95
C HIS A 79 12.48 1.10 0.80
N ILE A 80 11.69 0.61 1.76
CA ILE A 80 10.22 0.77 1.81
C ILE A 80 9.82 2.23 1.88
N ILE A 81 10.42 2.99 2.80
CA ILE A 81 10.15 4.41 2.96
C ILE A 81 11.27 5.18 2.28
N LYS A 82 10.89 6.12 1.42
CA LYS A 82 11.83 7.08 0.88
C LYS A 82 12.17 8.03 2.02
N LYS A 83 13.32 7.82 2.66
CA LYS A 83 13.81 8.74 3.69
C LYS A 83 13.90 10.11 3.03
N SER A 84 13.01 11.03 3.44
CA SER A 84 13.03 12.40 2.96
C SER A 84 14.33 13.02 3.46
N LEU A 85 15.36 12.99 2.62
CA LEU A 85 16.65 13.59 2.90
C LEU A 85 16.50 15.10 2.65
N TYR A 86 15.73 15.77 3.50
CA TYR A 86 15.82 17.22 3.67
C TYR A 86 16.58 17.45 4.98
N MET A 87 17.91 17.57 4.83
CA MET A 87 18.76 18.37 5.71
C MET A 87 18.76 19.80 5.17
#